data_AF-A0A1I1GHE9-F1
#
_entry.id   AF-A0A1I1GHE9-F1
#
_cell.length_a   1.000
_cell.length_b   1.000
_cell.length_c   1.000
_cell.angle_alpha   90.00
_cell.angle_beta   90.00
_cell.angle_gamma   90.00
#
_symmetry.space_group_name_H-M   'P 1'
#
loop_
_entity.id
_entity.type
_entity.pdbx_description
1 polymer ?
#
loop_
_entity_poly.entity_id
_entity_poly.type
_entity_poly.pdbx_seq_one_letter_code
_entity_poly.pdbx_strand_id
1 'polypeptide(L)'
;MKILKTGLIVVGAATVFFAITEAVQSPDIQEEHKEVYQETFDKNVAKVYTIKALSIPENIDFAGESVPLTDPDIYERLDRELLVNTYWQSNALLLMKRANKYFPVIEPILKEEGVPDDFKYLAVIESGLTQAVSPANAVGFWQLLKGTGRELGLEINSNVDERYHIEKATRAACQYLKESKEDFGSWTLAAAAYNAGRAGVARQQERQKVTDYYDLLLGEETGRYMFRILALKEIMSNPYEYGFKFEESDLYKHIPTKKVKVDTVVNDFPDFASEFGVTYKILKIHNPWLREAHLNNASRKTYYIDIPEEGYYTQGYSEVK
;
A
#
# COMPACT_ATOMS: atom_id res chain seq x y z
N MET A 1 -22.57 64.39 -38.97
CA MET A 1 -23.79 65.23 -39.06
C MET A 1 -24.77 64.55 -40.00
N LYS A 2 -25.96 64.22 -39.48
CA LYS A 2 -27.22 63.95 -40.18
C LYS A 2 -27.24 62.75 -41.16
N ILE A 3 -27.91 61.63 -40.86
CA ILE A 3 -29.37 61.39 -40.71
C ILE A 3 -30.00 60.88 -42.03
N LEU A 4 -30.49 59.63 -41.94
CA LEU A 4 -31.75 59.10 -42.51
C LEU A 4 -31.81 58.91 -44.06
N LYS A 5 -32.61 58.01 -44.64
CA LYS A 5 -33.90 57.44 -44.23
C LYS A 5 -34.34 56.36 -45.26
N THR A 6 -35.11 55.35 -44.80
CA THR A 6 -36.27 54.65 -45.44
C THR A 6 -36.15 54.09 -46.88
N GLY A 7 -36.80 52.98 -47.26
CA GLY A 7 -37.83 52.16 -46.64
C GLY A 7 -38.56 51.29 -47.69
N LEU A 8 -39.03 50.11 -47.25
CA LEU A 8 -40.29 49.40 -47.57
C LEU A 8 -40.69 48.92 -49.00
N ILE A 9 -40.94 47.59 -49.06
CA ILE A 9 -42.15 46.84 -49.55
C ILE A 9 -42.41 46.65 -51.06
N VAL A 10 -42.80 45.40 -51.40
CA VAL A 10 -43.94 44.92 -52.26
C VAL A 10 -43.48 43.62 -52.96
N VAL A 11 -43.82 42.42 -52.46
CA VAL A 11 -44.98 41.56 -52.79
C VAL A 11 -44.95 40.96 -54.22
N GLY A 12 -45.07 39.61 -54.29
CA GLY A 12 -45.93 38.96 -55.29
C GLY A 12 -45.36 37.77 -56.07
N ALA A 13 -45.79 36.55 -55.71
CA ALA A 13 -46.21 35.43 -56.57
C ALA A 13 -46.12 34.12 -55.72
N ALA A 14 -47.21 33.51 -55.20
CA ALA A 14 -48.23 32.74 -55.92
C ALA A 14 -47.58 31.75 -56.91
N THR A 15 -47.69 30.42 -56.82
CA THR A 15 -48.87 29.60 -56.54
C THR A 15 -48.51 28.11 -56.58
N VAL A 16 -49.24 27.31 -55.78
CA VAL A 16 -49.73 25.95 -56.08
C VAL A 16 -48.75 24.76 -55.97
N PHE A 17 -48.87 24.04 -54.86
CA PHE A 17 -49.14 22.60 -54.89
C PHE A 17 -50.15 22.28 -53.77
N PHE A 18 -51.38 21.95 -54.16
CA PHE A 18 -52.51 21.68 -53.26
C PHE A 18 -52.84 20.19 -53.33
N ALA A 19 -52.88 19.53 -52.16
CA ALA A 19 -53.54 18.25 -51.81
C ALA A 19 -53.15 16.99 -52.63
N ILE A 20 -53.00 15.79 -52.07
CA ILE A 20 -53.96 15.01 -51.29
C ILE A 20 -53.17 13.89 -50.55
N THR A 21 -53.41 13.70 -49.25
CA THR A 21 -53.83 12.42 -48.63
C THR A 21 -53.93 12.61 -47.11
N GLU A 22 -55.11 12.34 -46.58
CA GLU A 22 -55.40 12.25 -45.14
C GLU A 22 -54.90 10.93 -44.55
N ALA A 23 -54.84 10.94 -43.21
CA ALA A 23 -55.02 9.81 -42.29
C ALA A 23 -53.79 8.95 -41.93
N VAL A 24 -53.07 9.43 -40.89
CA VAL A 24 -52.71 8.57 -39.75
C VAL A 24 -52.91 9.39 -38.47
N GLN A 25 -54.02 9.16 -37.76
CA GLN A 25 -54.14 9.52 -36.35
C GLN A 25 -53.23 8.59 -35.53
N SER A 26 -52.36 9.17 -34.70
CA SER A 26 -51.74 8.50 -33.56
C SER A 26 -52.18 9.22 -32.28
N PRO A 27 -52.39 8.52 -31.16
CA PRO A 27 -53.14 9.04 -30.02
C PRO A 27 -52.34 10.04 -29.18
N ASP A 28 -53.08 10.90 -28.46
CA ASP A 28 -52.61 11.88 -27.47
C ASP A 28 -51.45 11.40 -26.61
N ILE A 29 -50.33 12.12 -26.65
CA ILE A 29 -49.29 12.06 -25.63
C ILE A 29 -49.64 13.11 -24.58
N GLN A 30 -50.27 12.68 -23.47
CA GLN A 30 -50.19 13.45 -22.23
C GLN A 30 -48.77 13.27 -21.67
N GLU A 31 -47.94 14.31 -21.77
CA GLU A 31 -46.67 14.37 -21.05
C GLU A 31 -46.95 14.38 -19.54
N GLU A 32 -46.76 13.24 -18.88
CA GLU A 32 -46.61 13.18 -17.43
C GLU A 32 -45.40 14.03 -17.03
N HIS A 33 -45.66 15.20 -16.47
CA HIS A 33 -44.68 15.99 -15.74
C HIS A 33 -44.13 15.15 -14.58
N LYS A 34 -42.99 14.49 -14.80
CA LYS A 34 -42.14 14.00 -13.71
C LYS A 34 -41.56 15.21 -13.00
N GLU A 35 -42.10 15.56 -11.84
CA GLU A 35 -41.41 16.43 -10.88
C GLU A 35 -40.08 15.78 -10.54
N VAL A 36 -39.00 16.31 -11.12
CA VAL A 36 -37.64 15.99 -10.74
C VAL A 36 -37.41 16.64 -9.38
N TYR A 37 -37.59 15.88 -8.30
CA TYR A 37 -37.09 16.26 -6.99
C TYR A 37 -35.56 16.37 -7.10
N GLN A 38 -35.07 17.59 -7.32
CA GLN A 38 -33.67 17.91 -7.08
C GLN A 38 -33.46 17.91 -5.57
N GLU A 39 -33.15 16.74 -5.00
CA GLU A 39 -32.49 16.68 -3.70
C GLU A 39 -31.18 17.45 -3.83
N THR A 40 -31.16 18.65 -3.27
CA THR A 40 -29.94 19.41 -3.05
C THR A 40 -29.16 18.67 -1.96
N PHE A 41 -28.40 17.66 -2.35
CA PHE A 41 -27.44 17.02 -1.45
C PHE A 41 -26.55 18.13 -0.90
N ASP A 42 -26.63 18.39 0.41
CA ASP A 42 -25.76 19.32 1.12
C ASP A 42 -24.34 18.76 1.00
N LYS A 43 -23.59 19.20 -0.03
CA LYS A 43 -22.21 18.81 -0.30
C LYS A 43 -21.24 19.36 0.75
N ASN A 44 -21.75 20.09 1.75
CA ASN A 44 -20.94 20.68 2.81
C ASN A 44 -20.57 19.63 3.87
N VAL A 45 -19.49 18.89 3.59
CA VAL A 45 -18.90 17.94 4.53
C VAL A 45 -18.34 18.60 5.80
N ALA A 46 -18.08 19.92 5.78
CA ALA A 46 -17.43 20.63 6.88
C ALA A 46 -18.30 20.76 8.14
N LYS A 47 -19.62 20.57 8.04
CA LYS A 47 -20.51 20.58 9.22
C LYS A 47 -20.21 19.42 10.20
N VAL A 48 -19.68 18.31 9.69
CA VAL A 48 -19.40 17.09 10.48
C VAL A 48 -17.91 16.76 10.47
N TYR A 49 -17.21 17.06 9.38
CA TYR A 49 -15.78 16.83 9.24
C TYR A 49 -14.98 18.01 9.79
N THR A 50 -14.21 17.76 10.85
CA THR A 50 -13.36 18.78 11.50
C THR A 50 -11.89 18.44 11.35
N ILE A 51 -11.09 19.44 11.01
CA ILE A 51 -9.62 19.37 10.96
C ILE A 51 -9.11 20.07 12.22
N LYS A 52 -8.27 19.39 13.00
CA LYS A 52 -7.72 19.86 14.27
C LYS A 52 -6.19 19.92 14.22
N ALA A 53 -5.60 20.81 15.00
CA ALA A 53 -4.18 20.64 15.33
C ALA A 53 -4.00 19.32 16.09
N LEU A 54 -2.96 18.57 15.74
CA LEU A 54 -2.63 17.32 16.42
C LEU A 54 -1.76 17.64 17.64
N SER A 55 -1.92 16.86 18.70
CA SER A 55 -1.00 16.90 19.84
C SER A 55 0.11 15.91 19.58
N ILE A 56 1.36 16.36 19.69
CA ILE A 56 2.52 15.46 19.64
C ILE A 56 2.65 14.80 21.02
N PRO A 57 2.77 13.46 21.09
CA PRO A 57 2.97 12.76 22.36
C PRO A 57 4.29 13.18 23.02
N GLU A 58 4.27 13.38 24.34
CA GLU A 58 5.43 13.88 25.09
C GLU A 58 6.59 12.87 25.17
N ASN A 59 6.28 11.57 25.18
CA ASN A 59 7.24 10.49 25.38
C ASN A 59 7.17 9.49 24.21
N ILE A 60 7.73 9.88 23.06
CA ILE A 60 7.85 9.00 21.91
C ILE A 60 9.27 8.43 21.80
N ASP A 61 9.36 7.16 21.44
CA ASP A 61 10.61 6.44 21.22
C ASP A 61 10.53 5.60 19.94
N PHE A 62 11.69 5.22 19.42
CA PHE A 62 11.81 4.15 18.43
C PHE A 62 12.74 3.07 18.95
N ALA A 63 12.23 1.85 19.12
CA ALA A 63 13.00 0.71 19.61
C ALA A 63 13.70 0.98 20.97
N GLY A 64 13.05 1.75 21.85
CA GLY A 64 13.60 2.16 23.14
C GLY A 64 14.57 3.36 23.08
N GLU A 65 14.86 3.90 21.90
CA GLU A 65 15.66 5.12 21.72
C GLU A 65 14.73 6.34 21.72
N SER A 66 14.89 7.23 22.71
CA SER A 66 14.03 8.41 22.88
C SER A 66 14.20 9.41 21.74
N VAL A 67 13.10 10.04 21.33
CA VAL A 67 13.11 11.12 20.34
C VAL A 67 13.23 12.48 21.05
N PRO A 68 14.24 13.31 20.75
CA PRO A 68 14.48 14.56 21.48
C PRO A 68 13.56 15.70 21.02
N LEU A 69 12.27 15.62 21.37
CA LEU A 69 11.23 16.58 20.97
C LEU A 69 11.38 18.00 21.54
N THR A 70 12.33 18.22 22.45
CA THR A 70 12.68 19.59 22.89
C THR A 70 13.41 20.38 21.81
N ASP A 71 13.98 19.69 20.81
CA ASP A 71 14.54 20.34 19.62
C ASP A 71 13.42 20.76 18.66
N PRO A 72 13.35 22.05 18.26
CA PRO A 72 12.30 22.54 17.38
C PRO A 72 12.30 21.91 15.98
N ASP A 73 13.46 21.58 15.40
CA ASP A 73 13.52 20.92 14.08
C ASP A 73 12.92 19.51 14.14
N ILE A 74 13.21 18.78 15.21
CA ILE A 74 12.72 17.41 15.42
C ILE A 74 11.21 17.41 15.67
N TYR A 75 10.75 18.37 16.49
CA TYR A 75 9.32 18.59 16.73
C TYR A 75 8.58 18.86 15.41
N GLU A 76 9.05 19.83 14.61
CA GLU A 76 8.40 20.21 13.35
C GLU A 76 8.38 19.07 12.32
N ARG A 77 9.45 18.27 12.27
CA ARG A 77 9.52 17.10 11.36
C ARG A 77 8.54 16.00 11.77
N LEU A 78 8.39 15.71 13.06
CA LEU A 78 7.41 14.74 13.53
C LEU A 78 5.98 15.26 13.32
N ASP A 79 5.70 16.52 13.68
CA ASP A 79 4.39 17.17 13.48
C ASP A 79 3.94 17.04 12.03
N ARG A 80 4.84 17.35 11.10
CA ARG A 80 4.59 17.25 9.67
C ARG A 80 4.17 15.84 9.25
N GLU A 81 4.86 14.79 9.70
CA GLU A 81 4.50 13.42 9.33
C GLU A 81 3.21 12.94 10.03
N LEU A 82 2.92 13.40 11.24
CA LEU A 82 1.62 13.16 11.88
C LEU A 82 0.49 13.80 11.06
N LEU A 83 0.61 15.08 10.70
CA LEU A 83 -0.37 15.78 9.86
C LEU A 83 -0.60 15.07 8.53
N VAL A 84 0.47 14.70 7.83
CA VAL A 84 0.38 14.03 6.53
C VAL A 84 -0.36 12.70 6.64
N ASN A 85 -0.05 11.88 7.64
CA ASN A 85 -0.62 10.54 7.74
C ASN A 85 -2.03 10.53 8.36
N THR A 86 -2.35 11.46 9.26
CA THR A 86 -3.71 11.62 9.79
C THR A 86 -4.67 12.15 8.72
N TYR A 87 -4.26 13.17 7.96
CA TYR A 87 -5.12 13.81 6.95
C TYR A 87 -5.06 13.18 5.55
N TRP A 88 -4.30 12.10 5.40
CA TRP A 88 -4.46 11.15 4.31
C TRP A 88 -5.22 9.89 4.79
N GLN A 89 -6.36 10.10 5.43
CA GLN A 89 -7.09 9.09 6.17
C GLN A 89 -7.48 7.83 5.36
N SER A 90 -7.71 7.96 4.04
CA SER A 90 -8.02 6.79 3.20
C SER A 90 -6.85 5.82 3.12
N ASN A 91 -5.62 6.35 3.02
CA ASN A 91 -4.42 5.55 3.00
C ASN A 91 -4.11 4.98 4.39
N ALA A 92 -4.16 5.79 5.44
CA ALA A 92 -3.92 5.33 6.81
C ALA A 92 -4.88 4.21 7.24
N LEU A 93 -6.18 4.34 6.94
CA LEU A 93 -7.15 3.26 7.21
C LEU A 93 -6.82 1.99 6.41
N LEU A 94 -6.42 2.11 5.15
CA LEU A 94 -6.01 0.96 4.34
C LEU A 94 -4.75 0.28 4.89
N LEU A 95 -3.78 1.05 5.40
CA LEU A 95 -2.60 0.52 6.07
C LEU A 95 -2.98 -0.25 7.35
N MET A 96 -3.89 0.27 8.17
CA MET A 96 -4.41 -0.43 9.35
C MET A 96 -5.07 -1.76 8.99
N LYS A 97 -5.91 -1.78 7.94
CA LYS A 97 -6.53 -3.02 7.45
C LYS A 97 -5.49 -4.05 7.03
N ARG A 98 -4.43 -3.64 6.34
CA ARG A 98 -3.33 -4.54 5.90
C ARG A 98 -2.44 -4.97 7.05
N ALA A 99 -2.18 -4.09 8.01
CA ALA A 99 -1.40 -4.40 9.21
C ALA A 99 -2.04 -5.55 9.99
N ASN A 100 -3.35 -5.50 10.21
CA ASN A 100 -4.08 -6.60 10.84
C ASN A 100 -3.91 -7.95 10.13
N LYS A 101 -3.71 -7.94 8.79
CA LYS A 101 -3.48 -9.15 8.00
C LYS A 101 -2.04 -9.66 8.07
N TYR A 102 -1.04 -8.79 8.14
CA TYR A 102 0.36 -9.17 7.90
C TYR A 102 1.28 -9.02 9.12
N PHE A 103 0.95 -8.18 10.09
CA PHE A 103 1.70 -8.10 11.35
C PHE A 103 1.77 -9.44 12.09
N PRO A 104 0.70 -10.26 12.17
CA PRO A 104 0.79 -11.59 12.78
C PRO A 104 1.82 -12.54 12.14
N VAL A 105 2.28 -12.26 10.91
CA VAL A 105 3.37 -13.00 10.25
C VAL A 105 4.73 -12.36 10.52
N ILE A 106 4.80 -11.03 10.61
CA ILE A 106 6.06 -10.28 10.77
C ILE A 106 6.54 -10.27 12.23
N GLU A 107 5.65 -9.96 13.17
CA GLU A 107 5.99 -9.75 14.59
C GLU A 107 6.67 -10.97 15.24
N PRO A 108 6.21 -12.23 15.00
CA PRO A 108 6.89 -13.40 15.57
C PRO A 108 8.32 -13.55 15.04
N ILE A 109 8.57 -13.20 13.77
CA ILE A 109 9.89 -13.30 13.16
C ILE A 109 10.81 -12.20 13.70
N LEU A 110 10.34 -10.96 13.84
CA LEU A 110 11.11 -9.88 14.49
C LEU A 110 11.56 -10.30 15.88
N LYS A 111 10.63 -10.85 16.67
CA LYS A 111 10.91 -11.38 18.01
C LYS A 111 11.93 -12.53 18.00
N GLU A 112 11.77 -13.50 17.11
CA GLU A 112 12.70 -14.64 16.96
C GLU A 112 14.11 -14.17 16.58
N GLU A 113 14.20 -13.18 15.69
CA GLU A 113 15.46 -12.64 15.18
C GLU A 113 16.11 -11.63 16.14
N GLY A 114 15.45 -11.24 17.22
CA GLY A 114 15.94 -10.25 18.19
C GLY A 114 15.88 -8.80 17.68
N VAL A 115 15.00 -8.50 16.73
CA VAL A 115 14.77 -7.15 16.20
C VAL A 115 13.56 -6.52 16.92
N PRO A 116 13.64 -5.25 17.36
CA PRO A 116 12.53 -4.55 18.00
C PRO A 116 11.24 -4.56 17.17
N ASP A 117 10.10 -4.70 17.84
CA ASP A 117 8.78 -4.82 17.19
C ASP A 117 8.43 -3.59 16.34
N ASP A 118 8.92 -2.41 16.73
CA ASP A 118 8.75 -1.14 16.00
C ASP A 118 9.18 -1.22 14.52
N PHE A 119 10.10 -2.13 14.17
CA PHE A 119 10.52 -2.33 12.77
C PHE A 119 9.41 -2.88 11.86
N LYS A 120 8.29 -3.37 12.39
CA LYS A 120 7.11 -3.69 11.56
C LYS A 120 6.58 -2.46 10.81
N TYR A 121 6.70 -1.26 11.39
CA TYR A 121 6.30 -0.01 10.75
C TYR A 121 7.26 0.41 9.63
N LEU A 122 8.51 -0.08 9.64
CA LEU A 122 9.42 0.06 8.50
C LEU A 122 8.82 -0.63 7.26
N ALA A 123 8.36 -1.87 7.38
CA ALA A 123 7.68 -2.57 6.27
C ALA A 123 6.41 -1.84 5.78
N VAL A 124 5.73 -1.11 6.67
CA VAL A 124 4.59 -0.26 6.30
C VAL A 124 5.03 0.90 5.42
N ILE A 125 6.08 1.65 5.78
CA ILE A 125 6.51 2.80 4.97
C ILE A 125 7.17 2.40 3.65
N GLU A 126 7.76 1.21 3.57
CA GLU A 126 8.42 0.68 2.38
C GLU A 126 7.42 0.25 1.30
N SER A 127 6.37 -0.48 1.66
CA SER A 127 5.49 -1.12 0.68
C SER A 127 3.99 -0.93 0.92
N GLY A 128 3.62 -0.30 2.04
CA GLY A 128 2.24 -0.32 2.53
C GLY A 128 1.74 -1.74 2.77
N LEU A 129 2.64 -2.66 3.11
CA LEU A 129 2.40 -4.11 3.30
C LEU A 129 1.84 -4.79 2.04
N THR A 130 2.51 -4.57 0.91
CA THR A 130 2.14 -5.17 -0.38
C THR A 130 3.34 -5.74 -1.12
N GLN A 131 3.08 -6.52 -2.18
CA GLN A 131 4.11 -7.02 -3.09
C GLN A 131 4.55 -5.95 -4.10
N ALA A 132 4.90 -4.76 -3.59
CA ALA A 132 5.28 -3.61 -4.39
C ALA A 132 6.61 -3.82 -5.14
N VAL A 133 6.78 -3.10 -6.25
CA VAL A 133 8.04 -3.02 -6.99
C VAL A 133 8.35 -1.55 -7.20
N SER A 134 9.48 -1.08 -6.66
CA SER A 134 9.92 0.30 -6.87
C SER A 134 10.55 0.50 -8.25
N PRO A 135 10.71 1.76 -8.70
CA PRO A 135 11.46 2.07 -9.92
C PRO A 135 12.91 1.55 -9.92
N ALA A 136 13.51 1.39 -8.73
CA ALA A 136 14.84 0.83 -8.55
C ALA A 136 14.86 -0.72 -8.53
N ASN A 137 13.72 -1.38 -8.77
CA ASN A 137 13.53 -2.84 -8.68
C ASN A 137 13.76 -3.44 -7.29
N ALA A 138 13.53 -2.63 -6.25
CA ALA A 138 13.34 -3.11 -4.89
C ALA A 138 11.94 -3.75 -4.79
N VAL A 139 11.83 -4.89 -4.09
CA VAL A 139 10.67 -5.78 -4.22
C VAL A 139 10.10 -6.19 -2.87
N GLY A 140 8.77 -6.34 -2.85
CA GLY A 140 8.04 -6.99 -1.78
C GLY A 140 7.79 -6.08 -0.59
N PHE A 141 7.42 -6.71 0.52
CA PHE A 141 7.05 -6.04 1.77
C PHE A 141 8.16 -5.14 2.32
N TRP A 142 9.39 -5.60 2.15
CA TRP A 142 10.62 -5.01 2.70
C TRP A 142 11.44 -4.25 1.65
N GLN A 143 10.91 -4.10 0.43
CA GLN A 143 11.56 -3.40 -0.69
C GLN A 143 13.05 -3.77 -0.85
N LEU A 144 13.36 -5.07 -0.84
CA LEU A 144 14.75 -5.52 -0.96
C LEU A 144 15.24 -5.41 -2.41
N LEU A 145 16.40 -4.78 -2.60
CA LEU A 145 17.10 -4.80 -3.89
C LEU A 145 17.58 -6.22 -4.20
N LYS A 146 17.70 -6.53 -5.50
CA LYS A 146 18.10 -7.88 -5.95
C LYS A 146 19.51 -8.29 -5.47
N GLY A 147 20.46 -7.36 -5.50
CA GLY A 147 21.84 -7.60 -5.02
C GLY A 147 21.84 -7.90 -3.53
N THR A 148 21.29 -6.98 -2.74
CA THR A 148 21.14 -7.09 -1.29
C THR A 148 20.39 -8.36 -0.89
N GLY A 149 19.28 -8.70 -1.55
CA GLY A 149 18.55 -9.93 -1.26
C GLY A 149 19.39 -11.19 -1.42
N ARG A 150 20.26 -11.26 -2.44
CA ARG A 150 21.18 -12.40 -2.64
C ARG A 150 22.29 -12.43 -1.59
N GLU A 151 22.83 -11.27 -1.24
CA GLU A 151 23.83 -11.14 -0.16
C GLU A 151 23.26 -11.64 1.18
N LEU A 152 21.97 -11.37 1.43
CA LEU A 152 21.22 -11.83 2.59
C LEU A 152 20.66 -13.27 2.42
N GLY A 153 21.12 -14.01 1.42
CA GLY A 153 20.82 -15.45 1.26
C GLY A 153 19.49 -15.79 0.58
N LEU A 154 18.76 -14.82 0.03
CA LEU A 154 17.52 -15.09 -0.72
C LEU A 154 17.80 -15.69 -2.09
N GLU A 155 17.04 -16.71 -2.46
CA GLU A 155 17.01 -17.24 -3.82
C GLU A 155 16.27 -16.28 -4.76
N ILE A 156 16.98 -15.81 -5.79
CA ILE A 156 16.42 -14.90 -6.79
C ILE A 156 16.89 -15.30 -8.20
N ASN A 157 16.01 -15.98 -8.93
CA ASN A 157 16.13 -16.42 -10.31
C ASN A 157 14.79 -16.23 -11.07
N SER A 158 14.62 -16.85 -12.24
CA SER A 158 13.41 -16.68 -13.06
C SER A 158 12.21 -17.47 -12.53
N ASN A 159 12.40 -18.65 -11.93
CA ASN A 159 11.32 -19.45 -11.34
C ASN A 159 10.95 -18.98 -9.92
N VAL A 160 11.92 -18.52 -9.13
CA VAL A 160 11.80 -18.22 -7.70
C VAL A 160 12.40 -16.85 -7.40
N ASP A 161 11.64 -15.98 -6.73
CA ASP A 161 12.14 -14.74 -6.16
C ASP A 161 11.63 -14.59 -4.73
N GLU A 162 12.47 -14.98 -3.77
CA GLU A 162 12.13 -15.05 -2.34
C GLU A 162 11.97 -13.67 -1.69
N ARG A 163 12.24 -12.56 -2.41
CA ARG A 163 11.85 -11.22 -1.95
C ARG A 163 10.34 -11.04 -1.85
N TYR A 164 9.58 -11.82 -2.62
CA TYR A 164 8.11 -11.90 -2.50
C TYR A 164 7.65 -12.88 -1.41
N HIS A 165 8.56 -13.66 -0.81
CA HIS A 165 8.19 -14.59 0.26
C HIS A 165 8.27 -13.86 1.61
N ILE A 166 7.12 -13.48 2.18
CA ILE A 166 7.08 -12.59 3.36
C ILE A 166 7.96 -13.09 4.51
N GLU A 167 7.89 -14.38 4.89
CA GLU A 167 8.71 -14.90 6.00
C GLU A 167 10.22 -14.78 5.73
N LYS A 168 10.69 -15.21 4.54
CA LYS A 168 12.11 -15.17 4.17
C LYS A 168 12.61 -13.73 4.00
N ALA A 169 11.81 -12.88 3.36
CA ALA A 169 12.13 -11.46 3.20
C ALA A 169 12.19 -10.74 4.56
N THR A 170 11.32 -11.07 5.52
CA THR A 170 11.40 -10.53 6.89
C THR A 170 12.68 -10.94 7.59
N ARG A 171 13.10 -12.21 7.49
CA ARG A 171 14.38 -12.66 8.08
C ARG A 171 15.59 -11.97 7.44
N ALA A 172 15.58 -11.82 6.11
CA ALA A 172 16.62 -11.08 5.41
C ALA A 172 16.68 -9.60 5.87
N ALA A 173 15.53 -8.94 6.00
CA ALA A 173 15.46 -7.58 6.54
C ALA A 173 15.97 -7.51 7.98
N CYS A 174 15.63 -8.48 8.83
CA CYS A 174 16.14 -8.57 10.20
C CYS A 174 17.66 -8.71 10.23
N GLN A 175 18.24 -9.53 9.34
CA GLN A 175 19.68 -9.67 9.23
C GLN A 175 20.33 -8.32 8.86
N TYR A 176 19.82 -7.63 7.84
CA TYR A 176 20.34 -6.32 7.44
C TYR A 176 20.28 -5.30 8.59
N LEU A 177 19.16 -5.26 9.32
CA LEU A 177 18.95 -4.36 10.45
C LEU A 177 19.91 -4.64 11.61
N LYS A 178 20.17 -5.92 11.91
CA LYS A 178 21.14 -6.32 12.93
C LYS A 178 22.56 -5.93 12.55
N GLU A 179 22.97 -6.20 11.31
CA GLU A 179 24.28 -5.79 10.81
C GLU A 179 24.43 -4.26 10.87
N SER A 180 23.38 -3.51 10.49
CA SER A 180 23.40 -2.05 10.58
C SER A 180 23.44 -1.55 12.03
N LYS A 181 22.75 -2.22 12.97
CA LYS A 181 22.81 -1.89 14.40
C LYS A 181 24.20 -2.18 14.98
N GLU A 182 24.87 -3.23 14.52
CA GLU A 182 26.26 -3.53 14.89
C GLU A 182 27.21 -2.44 14.37
N ASP A 183 27.05 -2.02 13.12
CA ASP A 183 27.88 -0.98 12.50
C ASP A 183 27.72 0.40 13.17
N PHE A 184 26.49 0.77 13.57
CA PHE A 184 26.18 2.14 14.02
C PHE A 184 25.87 2.27 15.52
N GLY A 185 25.61 1.18 16.23
CA GLY A 185 25.26 1.19 17.65
C GLY A 185 23.86 1.76 17.97
N SER A 186 23.10 2.25 16.99
CA SER A 186 21.76 2.85 17.15
C SER A 186 20.73 2.21 16.20
N TRP A 187 19.51 2.02 16.68
CA TRP A 187 18.36 1.51 15.91
C TRP A 187 17.81 2.59 14.98
N THR A 188 17.79 3.85 15.39
CA THR A 188 17.41 4.96 14.49
C THR A 188 18.37 5.07 13.30
N LEU A 189 19.68 4.90 13.54
CA LEU A 189 20.67 4.82 12.45
C LEU A 189 20.58 3.53 11.63
N ALA A 190 20.28 2.38 12.25
CA ALA A 190 20.05 1.14 11.52
C ALA A 190 18.86 1.27 10.55
N ALA A 191 17.77 1.90 10.98
CA ALA A 191 16.63 2.21 10.13
C ALA A 191 17.00 3.22 9.01
N ALA A 192 17.74 4.29 9.32
CA ALA A 192 18.22 5.23 8.31
C ALA A 192 19.12 4.54 7.26
N ALA A 193 19.97 3.61 7.69
CA ALA A 193 20.83 2.82 6.81
C ALA A 193 20.05 1.82 5.95
N TYR A 194 18.85 1.41 6.37
CA TYR A 194 17.94 0.61 5.54
C TYR A 194 17.51 1.39 4.28
N ASN A 195 17.20 2.68 4.43
CA ASN A 195 16.83 3.55 3.31
C ASN A 195 18.03 4.04 2.49
N ALA A 196 19.05 4.61 3.14
CA ALA A 196 20.17 5.27 2.47
C ALA A 196 21.35 4.33 2.14
N GLY A 197 21.30 3.09 2.61
CA GLY A 197 22.43 2.17 2.60
C GLY A 197 23.45 2.47 3.70
N ARG A 198 24.06 1.42 4.27
CA ARG A 198 25.07 1.54 5.33
C ARG A 198 26.25 2.46 4.96
N ALA A 199 26.83 2.28 3.78
CA ALA A 199 27.92 3.14 3.30
C ALA A 199 27.49 4.62 3.14
N GLY A 200 26.22 4.87 2.84
CA GLY A 200 25.66 6.22 2.74
C GLY A 200 25.62 6.91 4.09
N VAL A 201 25.10 6.23 5.12
CA VAL A 201 25.04 6.73 6.50
C VAL A 201 26.43 6.93 7.07
N ALA A 202 27.31 5.93 6.95
CA ALA A 202 28.69 6.01 7.45
C ALA A 202 29.45 7.21 6.88
N ARG A 203 29.33 7.44 5.56
CA ARG A 203 29.93 8.61 4.91
C ARG A 203 29.39 9.93 5.47
N GLN A 204 28.11 10.01 5.83
CA GLN A 204 27.53 11.22 6.41
C GLN A 204 28.00 11.46 7.83
N GLN A 205 28.08 10.41 8.66
CA GLN A 205 28.64 10.49 10.01
C GLN A 205 30.09 10.97 9.97
N GLU A 206 30.92 10.38 9.11
CA GLU A 206 32.33 10.78 8.96
C GLU A 206 32.46 12.24 8.50
N ARG A 207 31.69 12.63 7.47
CA ARG A 207 31.73 13.99 6.91
C ARG A 207 31.29 15.05 7.92
N GLN A 208 30.24 14.76 8.69
CA GLN A 208 29.59 15.72 9.59
C GLN A 208 30.10 15.64 11.03
N LYS A 209 30.87 14.59 11.37
CA LYS A 209 31.45 14.33 12.69
C LYS A 209 30.40 14.22 13.80
N VAL A 210 29.26 13.60 13.45
CA VAL A 210 28.16 13.32 14.38
C VAL A 210 27.78 11.85 14.27
N THR A 211 27.29 11.28 15.37
CA THR A 211 26.99 9.85 15.49
C THR A 211 25.54 9.55 15.84
N ASP A 212 24.69 10.58 15.92
CA ASP A 212 23.26 10.44 16.19
C ASP A 212 22.45 10.70 14.91
N TYR A 213 21.32 10.02 14.73
CA TYR A 213 20.43 10.24 13.60
C TYR A 213 19.91 11.68 13.55
N TYR A 214 19.52 12.22 14.71
CA TYR A 214 18.86 13.52 14.82
C TYR A 214 19.81 14.68 14.50
N ASP A 215 21.11 14.50 14.71
CA ASP A 215 22.14 15.48 14.38
C ASP A 215 22.59 15.40 12.90
N LEU A 216 22.29 14.30 12.20
CA LEU A 216 22.74 14.09 10.82
C LEU A 216 21.88 14.88 9.82
N LEU A 217 22.54 15.72 9.02
CA LEU A 217 21.95 16.26 7.81
C LEU A 217 21.91 15.20 6.71
N LEU A 218 20.75 14.59 6.53
CA LEU A 218 20.47 13.59 5.49
C LEU A 218 19.67 14.20 4.33
N GLY A 219 19.62 13.50 3.20
CA GLY A 219 18.75 13.89 2.08
C GLY A 219 17.28 13.84 2.49
N GLU A 220 16.40 14.55 1.76
CA GLU A 220 14.99 14.74 2.14
C GLU A 220 14.28 13.41 2.46
N GLU A 221 14.47 12.37 1.65
CA GLU A 221 13.85 11.07 1.86
C GLU A 221 14.29 10.42 3.18
N THR A 222 15.60 10.25 3.38
CA THR A 222 16.16 9.59 4.57
C THR A 222 15.99 10.43 5.84
N GLY A 223 16.09 11.76 5.73
CA GLY A 223 15.87 12.69 6.84
C GLY A 223 14.42 12.71 7.33
N ARG A 224 13.48 12.26 6.50
CA ARG A 224 12.07 12.06 6.87
C ARG A 224 11.74 10.63 7.30
N TYR A 225 12.63 9.68 7.02
CA TYR A 225 12.35 8.26 7.13
C TYR A 225 11.94 7.85 8.55
N MET A 226 12.71 8.28 9.56
CA MET A 226 12.36 7.96 10.96
C MET A 226 11.05 8.60 11.40
N PHE A 227 10.81 9.85 11.03
CA PHE A 227 9.58 10.56 11.38
C PHE A 227 8.34 9.91 10.74
N ARG A 228 8.46 9.37 9.52
CA ARG A 228 7.39 8.58 8.88
C ARG A 228 7.09 7.30 9.64
N ILE A 229 8.13 6.58 10.10
CA ILE A 229 7.96 5.37 10.91
C ILE A 229 7.27 5.72 12.23
N LEU A 230 7.77 6.74 12.94
CA LEU A 230 7.23 7.21 14.21
C LEU A 230 5.77 7.65 14.10
N ALA A 231 5.43 8.45 13.08
CA ALA A 231 4.06 8.90 12.86
C ALA A 231 3.10 7.72 12.61
N LEU A 232 3.50 6.73 11.81
CA LEU A 232 2.68 5.54 11.60
C LEU A 232 2.62 4.64 12.84
N LYS A 233 3.71 4.50 13.59
CA LYS A 233 3.72 3.81 14.89
C LYS A 233 2.67 4.41 15.81
N GLU A 234 2.71 5.73 15.97
CA GLU A 234 1.80 6.49 16.84
C GLU A 234 0.34 6.35 16.39
N ILE A 235 0.04 6.72 15.13
CA ILE A 235 -1.32 6.71 14.60
C ILE A 235 -1.93 5.31 14.61
N MET A 236 -1.16 4.28 14.26
CA MET A 236 -1.66 2.90 14.21
C MET A 236 -1.76 2.24 15.58
N SER A 237 -1.00 2.71 16.57
CA SER A 237 -1.13 2.25 17.96
C SER A 237 -2.30 2.94 18.68
N ASN A 238 -2.60 4.19 18.31
CA ASN A 238 -3.64 5.01 18.93
C ASN A 238 -4.72 5.48 17.91
N PRO A 239 -5.31 4.59 17.06
CA PRO A 239 -6.11 5.00 15.90
C PRO A 239 -7.32 5.88 16.26
N TYR A 240 -7.97 5.59 17.39
CA TYR A 240 -9.14 6.34 17.83
C TYR A 240 -8.81 7.79 18.25
N GLU A 241 -7.61 8.04 18.79
CA GLU A 241 -7.15 9.39 19.17
C GLU A 241 -6.93 10.26 17.92
N TYR A 242 -6.56 9.63 16.81
CA TYR A 242 -6.39 10.27 15.50
C TYR A 242 -7.66 10.22 14.62
N GLY A 243 -8.81 9.84 15.18
CA GLY A 243 -10.10 9.88 14.50
C GLY A 243 -10.40 8.69 13.58
N PHE A 244 -9.57 7.66 13.57
CA PHE A 244 -9.83 6.41 12.85
C PHE A 244 -10.77 5.53 13.66
N LYS A 245 -12.02 5.40 13.19
CA LYS A 245 -13.05 4.57 13.81
C LYS A 245 -13.40 3.43 12.88
N PHE A 246 -13.22 2.20 13.35
CA PHE A 246 -13.54 0.97 12.64
C PHE A 246 -13.80 -0.15 13.65
N GLU A 247 -14.43 -1.22 13.18
CA GLU A 247 -14.65 -2.47 13.91
C GLU A 247 -13.67 -3.55 13.44
N GLU A 248 -13.55 -4.65 14.19
CA GLU A 248 -12.70 -5.78 13.79
C GLU A 248 -13.14 -6.41 12.45
N SER A 249 -14.45 -6.36 12.15
CA SER A 249 -15.06 -6.82 10.90
C SER A 249 -14.60 -6.01 9.68
N ASP A 250 -14.17 -4.76 9.87
CA ASP A 250 -13.66 -3.90 8.80
C ASP A 250 -12.23 -4.24 8.37
N LEU A 251 -11.48 -4.94 9.22
CA LEU A 251 -10.06 -5.23 9.03
C LEU A 251 -9.84 -6.45 8.13
N TYR A 252 -8.77 -6.42 7.33
CA TYR A 252 -8.40 -7.61 6.57
C TYR A 252 -7.80 -8.65 7.50
N LYS A 253 -8.17 -9.92 7.28
CA LYS A 253 -7.70 -11.06 8.08
C LYS A 253 -6.68 -11.88 7.29
N HIS A 254 -5.74 -12.47 8.02
CA HIS A 254 -4.87 -13.50 7.47
C HIS A 254 -5.71 -14.73 7.11
N ILE A 255 -5.44 -15.33 5.95
CA ILE A 255 -6.08 -16.58 5.53
C ILE A 255 -5.13 -17.71 5.90
N PRO A 256 -5.52 -18.63 6.80
CA PRO A 256 -4.70 -19.77 7.18
C PRO A 256 -4.31 -20.62 5.97
N THR A 257 -3.11 -21.20 6.03
CA THR A 257 -2.57 -22.03 4.95
C THR A 257 -1.93 -23.31 5.51
N LYS A 258 -1.93 -24.35 4.69
CA LYS A 258 -1.18 -25.59 4.89
C LYS A 258 0.04 -25.57 3.99
N LYS A 259 1.20 -25.97 4.53
CA LYS A 259 2.45 -26.05 3.77
C LYS A 259 2.57 -27.40 3.08
N VAL A 260 2.59 -27.38 1.74
CA VAL A 260 2.81 -28.57 0.90
C VAL A 260 4.28 -28.63 0.52
N LYS A 261 4.95 -29.72 0.88
CA LYS A 261 6.34 -29.97 0.51
C LYS A 261 6.43 -30.33 -0.98
N VAL A 262 7.27 -29.61 -1.72
CA VAL A 262 7.58 -29.89 -3.13
C VAL A 262 9.10 -29.94 -3.30
N ASP A 263 9.61 -31.11 -3.68
CA ASP A 263 11.04 -31.32 -3.97
C ASP A 263 11.29 -31.87 -5.39
N THR A 264 10.28 -31.77 -6.25
CA THR A 264 10.31 -32.21 -7.65
C THR A 264 10.03 -31.06 -8.59
N VAL A 265 10.15 -31.33 -9.89
CA VAL A 265 9.61 -30.47 -10.95
C VAL A 265 8.10 -30.37 -10.79
N VAL A 266 7.55 -29.17 -11.01
CA VAL A 266 6.12 -28.94 -11.24
C VAL A 266 5.98 -28.41 -12.66
N ASN A 267 5.42 -29.20 -13.57
CA ASN A 267 5.35 -28.83 -14.98
C ASN A 267 4.30 -27.73 -15.24
N ASP A 268 3.21 -27.72 -14.48
CA ASP A 268 2.10 -26.78 -14.62
C ASP A 268 1.46 -26.48 -13.26
N PHE A 269 1.56 -25.22 -12.82
CA PHE A 269 0.97 -24.78 -11.56
C PHE A 269 -0.56 -24.67 -11.57
N PRO A 270 -1.24 -24.36 -12.69
CA PRO A 270 -2.69 -24.52 -12.78
C PRO A 270 -3.16 -25.95 -12.46
N ASP A 271 -2.56 -26.98 -13.06
CA ASP A 271 -2.89 -28.38 -12.78
C ASP A 271 -2.58 -28.72 -11.31
N PHE A 272 -1.38 -28.36 -10.83
CA PHE A 272 -1.00 -28.53 -9.43
C PHE A 272 -2.00 -27.87 -8.46
N ALA A 273 -2.42 -26.63 -8.75
CA ALA A 273 -3.40 -25.91 -7.92
C ALA A 273 -4.76 -26.63 -7.89
N SER A 274 -5.17 -27.19 -9.03
CA SER A 274 -6.44 -27.90 -9.17
C SER A 274 -6.51 -29.17 -8.30
N GLU A 275 -5.38 -29.85 -8.09
CA GLU A 275 -5.28 -31.01 -7.17
C GLU A 275 -5.64 -30.64 -5.72
N PHE A 276 -5.48 -29.37 -5.35
CA PHE A 276 -5.84 -28.83 -4.03
C PHE A 276 -7.17 -28.04 -4.04
N GLY A 277 -7.94 -28.11 -5.13
CA GLY A 277 -9.23 -27.41 -5.23
C GLY A 277 -9.13 -25.89 -5.27
N VAL A 278 -7.97 -25.33 -5.61
CA VAL A 278 -7.75 -23.88 -5.71
C VAL A 278 -7.39 -23.47 -7.13
N THR A 279 -7.73 -22.23 -7.50
CA THR A 279 -7.35 -21.70 -8.81
C THR A 279 -5.87 -21.30 -8.83
N TYR A 280 -5.26 -21.26 -10.02
CA TYR A 280 -3.91 -20.72 -10.20
C TYR A 280 -3.77 -19.30 -9.60
N LYS A 281 -4.79 -18.44 -9.77
CA LYS A 281 -4.79 -17.09 -9.17
C LYS A 281 -4.65 -17.14 -7.65
N ILE A 282 -5.42 -18.02 -6.98
CA ILE A 282 -5.36 -18.19 -5.52
C ILE A 282 -3.97 -18.70 -5.12
N LEU A 283 -3.43 -19.70 -5.84
CA LEU A 283 -2.08 -20.20 -5.60
C LEU A 283 -1.04 -19.06 -5.65
N LYS A 284 -1.10 -18.18 -6.65
CA LYS A 284 -0.17 -17.05 -6.80
C LYS A 284 -0.37 -15.93 -5.76
N ILE A 285 -1.58 -15.76 -5.24
CA ILE A 285 -1.83 -14.81 -4.13
C ILE A 285 -1.09 -15.26 -2.87
N HIS A 286 -1.08 -16.57 -2.59
CA HIS A 286 -0.39 -17.14 -1.42
C HIS A 286 1.09 -17.39 -1.65
N ASN A 287 1.50 -17.65 -2.89
CA ASN A 287 2.89 -17.95 -3.26
C ASN A 287 3.41 -16.98 -4.34
N PRO A 288 3.42 -15.67 -4.08
CA PRO A 288 3.88 -14.70 -5.07
C PRO A 288 5.38 -14.81 -5.36
N TRP A 289 6.14 -15.56 -4.56
CA TRP A 289 7.55 -15.86 -4.77
C TRP A 289 7.80 -16.89 -5.88
N LEU A 290 6.80 -17.70 -6.23
CA LEU A 290 6.81 -18.45 -7.48
C LEU A 290 6.59 -17.45 -8.61
N ARG A 291 7.49 -17.37 -9.58
CA ARG A 291 7.47 -16.30 -10.59
C ARG A 291 6.98 -16.76 -11.95
N GLU A 292 7.14 -18.04 -12.26
CA GLU A 292 6.64 -18.65 -13.49
C GLU A 292 5.41 -19.54 -13.22
N ALA A 293 4.82 -20.08 -14.29
CA ALA A 293 3.69 -21.01 -14.23
C ALA A 293 4.12 -22.48 -14.03
N HIS A 294 5.42 -22.72 -13.84
CA HIS A 294 6.02 -24.01 -13.57
C HIS A 294 7.21 -23.83 -12.60
N LEU A 295 7.76 -24.94 -12.12
CA LEU A 295 8.94 -24.98 -11.26
C LEU A 295 9.92 -26.04 -11.78
N ASN A 296 11.06 -25.63 -12.30
CA ASN A 296 12.02 -26.54 -12.94
C ASN A 296 12.70 -27.50 -11.97
N ASN A 297 13.07 -27.05 -10.77
CA ASN A 297 13.60 -27.80 -9.61
C ASN A 297 14.31 -29.16 -9.86
N ALA A 298 15.15 -29.26 -10.89
CA ALA A 298 15.89 -30.48 -11.21
C ALA A 298 16.93 -30.83 -10.13
N SER A 299 17.35 -29.83 -9.34
CA SER A 299 18.25 -29.97 -8.19
C SER A 299 17.62 -30.61 -6.96
N ARG A 300 16.31 -30.93 -6.99
CA ARG A 300 15.57 -31.53 -5.87
C ARG A 300 15.59 -30.67 -4.61
N LYS A 301 15.72 -29.34 -4.74
CA LYS A 301 15.62 -28.42 -3.61
C LYS A 301 14.21 -28.51 -3.03
N THR A 302 14.12 -28.54 -1.70
CA THR A 302 12.80 -28.58 -1.04
C THR A 302 12.23 -27.17 -0.94
N TYR A 303 11.00 -27.02 -1.42
CA TYR A 303 10.15 -25.85 -1.24
C TYR A 303 8.90 -26.22 -0.43
N TYR A 304 8.34 -25.23 0.25
CA TYR A 304 7.04 -25.34 0.90
C TYR A 304 6.10 -24.34 0.24
N ILE A 305 5.02 -24.84 -0.37
CA ILE A 305 4.00 -24.04 -1.05
C ILE A 305 2.80 -23.91 -0.10
N ASP A 306 2.37 -22.68 0.15
CA ASP A 306 1.25 -22.38 1.02
C ASP A 306 -0.07 -22.56 0.25
N ILE A 307 -0.90 -23.51 0.68
CA ILE A 307 -2.25 -23.75 0.14
C ILE A 307 -3.27 -23.26 1.17
N PRO A 308 -4.20 -22.35 0.83
CA PRO A 308 -5.18 -21.87 1.78
C PRO A 308 -6.10 -22.99 2.27
N GLU A 309 -6.53 -22.87 3.52
CA GLU A 309 -7.54 -23.78 4.07
C GLU A 309 -8.90 -23.59 3.39
N GLU A 310 -9.72 -24.64 3.41
CA GLU A 310 -11.06 -24.63 2.81
C GLU A 310 -11.99 -23.62 3.51
N GLY A 311 -12.97 -23.08 2.78
CA GLY A 311 -14.00 -22.17 3.33
C GLY A 311 -13.65 -20.68 3.30
N TYR A 312 -12.39 -20.31 3.00
CA TYR A 312 -11.97 -18.90 2.90
C TYR A 312 -12.14 -18.29 1.52
N TYR A 313 -12.02 -19.12 0.47
CA TYR A 313 -12.32 -18.74 -0.89
C TYR A 313 -13.59 -19.44 -1.33
N THR A 314 -14.46 -18.73 -2.05
CA THR A 314 -15.55 -19.38 -2.77
C THR A 314 -14.93 -20.33 -3.80
N GLN A 315 -15.26 -21.62 -3.73
CA GLN A 315 -14.88 -22.58 -4.76
C GLN A 315 -15.38 -22.04 -6.11
N GLY A 316 -14.52 -22.12 -7.12
CA GLY A 316 -14.60 -21.30 -8.33
C GLY A 316 -15.96 -21.30 -9.02
N TYR A 317 -16.35 -20.13 -9.53
CA TYR A 317 -17.48 -19.84 -10.42
C TYR A 317 -17.42 -20.55 -11.78
N SER A 318 -16.92 -21.77 -11.86
CA SER A 318 -16.79 -22.50 -13.11
C SER A 318 -16.92 -23.99 -12.86
N GLU A 319 -18.18 -24.44 -12.77
CA GLU A 319 -18.55 -25.66 -13.49
C GLU A 319 -18.26 -25.39 -14.97
N VAL A 320 -17.02 -25.66 -15.39
CA VAL A 320 -16.74 -25.80 -16.82
C VAL A 320 -17.46 -27.08 -17.23
N LYS A 321 -18.57 -26.90 -17.94
CA LYS A 321 -19.34 -27.96 -18.58
C LYS A 321 -18.50 -28.78 -19.55
#